data_AF-F1ZAQ7-F1
#
_entry.id   AF-F1ZAQ7-F1
#
_cell.length_a   1.000
_cell.length_b   1.000
_cell.length_c   1.000
_cell.angle_alpha   90.00
_cell.angle_beta   90.00
_cell.angle_gamma   90.00
#
_symmetry.space_group_name_H-M   'P 1'
#
loop_
_entity.id
_entity.type
_entity.pdbx_description
1 polymer ?
#
loop_
_entity_poly.entity_id
_entity_poly.type
_entity_poly.pdbx_seq_one_letter_code
_entity_poly.pdbx_strand_id
1 'polypeptide(L)'
;MGHVAREKQKLLNRLKRLRGQIEAIERAVEADTECARVLQQATACRGALDGFIAEVIEDHIRDHMVDPDAPDDDTRRQAAEELVAIVHAYLT
;
A
#
# COMPACT_ATOMS: atom_id res chain seq x y z
N MET A 1 10.91 13.41 -13.23
CA MET A 1 11.37 12.01 -13.03
C MET A 1 10.26 11.28 -12.29
N GLY A 2 10.01 9.99 -12.56
CA GLY A 2 8.92 9.26 -11.90
C GLY A 2 9.05 9.30 -10.37
N HIS A 3 8.05 9.87 -9.71
CA HIS A 3 7.99 10.17 -8.28
C HIS A 3 8.06 8.92 -7.37
N VAL A 4 7.90 7.73 -7.94
CA VAL A 4 8.17 6.41 -7.32
C VAL A 4 9.63 6.27 -6.81
N ALA A 5 10.55 7.16 -7.18
CA ALA A 5 11.97 7.03 -6.85
C ALA A 5 12.33 7.25 -5.37
N ARG A 6 11.62 8.12 -4.62
CA ARG A 6 11.97 8.42 -3.20
C ARG A 6 11.72 7.24 -2.27
N GLU A 7 10.56 6.60 -2.41
CA GLU A 7 10.16 5.44 -1.59
C GLU A 7 10.33 4.10 -2.32
N LYS A 8 11.08 4.08 -3.42
CA LYS A 8 11.29 2.89 -4.27
C LYS A 8 11.67 1.65 -3.46
N GLN A 9 12.61 1.79 -2.52
CA GLN A 9 13.10 0.65 -1.75
C GLN A 9 12.01 0.10 -0.80
N LYS A 10 11.20 0.98 -0.21
CA LYS A 10 10.08 0.62 0.66
C LYS A 10 9.01 -0.14 -0.12
N LEU A 11 8.60 0.39 -1.27
CA LEU A 11 7.64 -0.26 -2.18
C LEU A 11 8.14 -1.62 -2.67
N LEU A 12 9.41 -1.72 -3.07
CA LEU A 12 10.02 -3.00 -3.48
C LEU A 12 10.04 -4.02 -2.33
N ASN A 13 10.30 -3.58 -1.10
CA ASN A 13 10.27 -4.48 0.06
C ASN A 13 8.86 -5.01 0.33
N ARG A 14 7.81 -4.20 0.16
CA ARG A 14 6.41 -4.64 0.26
C ARG A 14 6.05 -5.64 -0.84
N LEU A 15 6.44 -5.37 -2.08
CA LEU A 15 6.22 -6.31 -3.19
C LEU A 15 6.91 -7.65 -2.97
N LYS A 16 8.14 -7.67 -2.42
CA LYS A 16 8.84 -8.91 -2.05
C LYS A 16 8.08 -9.70 -0.98
N ARG A 17 7.49 -9.03 0.01
CA ARG A 17 6.66 -9.67 1.04
C ARG A 17 5.37 -10.24 0.45
N LEU A 18 4.69 -9.48 -0.40
CA LEU A 18 3.49 -9.93 -1.12
C LEU A 18 3.77 -11.17 -1.96
N ARG A 19 4.88 -11.19 -2.70
CA ARG A 19 5.30 -12.38 -3.45
C ARG A 19 5.46 -13.60 -2.55
N GLY A 20 6.13 -13.46 -1.41
CA GLY A 20 6.27 -14.57 -0.45
C GLY A 20 4.94 -15.06 0.13
N GLN A 21 3.94 -14.18 0.28
CA GLN A 21 2.58 -14.57 0.69
C GLN A 21 1.85 -15.33 -0.42
N ILE A 22 1.96 -14.88 -1.68
CA ILE A 22 1.39 -15.55 -2.85
C ILE A 22 2.00 -16.96 -3.00
N GLU A 23 3.33 -17.08 -2.94
CA GLU A 23 4.02 -18.37 -2.98
C GLU A 23 3.60 -19.29 -1.81
N ALA A 24 3.28 -18.74 -0.64
CA ALA A 24 2.79 -19.52 0.49
C ALA A 24 1.35 -20.02 0.30
N ILE A 25 0.49 -19.23 -0.36
CA ILE A 25 -0.87 -19.64 -0.74
C ILE A 25 -0.79 -20.75 -1.78
N GLU A 26 0.05 -20.60 -2.80
CA GLU A 26 0.27 -21.61 -3.84
C GLU A 26 0.67 -22.96 -3.24
N ARG A 27 1.69 -22.98 -2.36
CA ARG A 27 2.09 -24.21 -1.64
C ARG A 27 0.97 -24.81 -0.79
N ALA A 28 0.12 -23.98 -0.18
CA ALA A 28 -0.99 -24.48 0.63
C ALA A 28 -2.05 -25.17 -0.23
N VAL A 29 -2.31 -24.64 -1.43
CA VAL A 29 -3.21 -25.24 -2.42
C VAL A 29 -2.62 -26.53 -2.97
N GLU A 30 -1.33 -26.54 -3.34
CA GLU A 30 -0.63 -27.76 -3.82
C GLU A 30 -0.59 -28.88 -2.77
N ALA A 31 -0.58 -28.52 -1.49
CA ALA A 31 -0.58 -29.46 -0.37
C ALA A 31 -1.99 -29.90 0.07
N ASP A 32 -3.05 -29.58 -0.71
CA ASP A 32 -4.45 -29.87 -0.39
C ASP A 32 -4.84 -29.38 1.03
N THR A 33 -4.33 -28.22 1.44
CA THR A 33 -4.61 -27.65 2.76
C THR A 33 -6.08 -27.24 2.88
N GLU A 34 -6.65 -27.40 4.08
CA GLU A 34 -8.00 -26.94 4.45
C GLU A 34 -8.35 -25.55 3.90
N CYS A 35 -9.52 -25.44 3.25
CA CYS A 35 -10.01 -24.21 2.61
C CYS A 35 -9.98 -23.00 3.54
N ALA A 36 -10.33 -23.18 4.82
CA ALA A 36 -10.31 -22.12 5.82
C ALA A 36 -8.90 -21.50 5.99
N ARG A 37 -7.85 -22.31 5.90
CA ARG A 37 -6.47 -21.84 6.04
C ARG A 37 -6.01 -21.08 4.80
N VAL A 38 -6.35 -21.58 3.61
CA VAL A 38 -6.08 -20.89 2.34
C VAL A 38 -6.79 -19.53 2.32
N LEU A 39 -8.07 -19.48 2.74
CA LEU A 39 -8.83 -18.23 2.84
C LEU A 39 -8.20 -17.23 3.82
N GLN A 40 -7.67 -17.71 4.95
CA GLN A 40 -6.98 -16.85 5.91
C GLN A 40 -5.72 -16.23 5.30
N GLN A 41 -4.91 -17.03 4.59
CA GLN A 41 -3.70 -16.54 3.93
C GLN A 41 -4.03 -15.56 2.80
N ALA A 42 -5.03 -15.86 1.97
CA ALA A 42 -5.51 -14.98 0.91
C ALA A 42 -6.00 -13.64 1.45
N THR A 43 -6.75 -13.65 2.57
CA THR A 43 -7.23 -12.43 3.21
C THR A 43 -6.08 -11.58 3.76
N ALA A 44 -5.06 -12.22 4.36
CA ALA A 44 -3.86 -11.53 4.81
C ALA A 44 -3.05 -10.93 3.63
N CYS A 45 -3.00 -11.64 2.50
CA CYS A 45 -2.36 -11.14 1.28
C CYS A 45 -3.11 -9.95 0.68
N ARG A 46 -4.46 -9.96 0.73
CA ARG A 46 -5.29 -8.83 0.30
C ARG A 46 -4.98 -7.57 1.12
N GLY A 47 -4.99 -7.66 2.46
CA GLY A 47 -4.67 -6.50 3.30
C GLY A 47 -3.24 -5.98 3.07
N ALA A 48 -2.27 -6.86 2.81
CA ALA A 48 -0.92 -6.42 2.44
C ALA A 48 -0.88 -5.68 1.08
N LEU A 49 -1.76 -6.03 0.14
CA LEU A 49 -1.91 -5.34 -1.14
C LEU A 49 -2.62 -4.00 -0.96
N ASP A 50 -3.68 -3.95 -0.15
CA ASP A 50 -4.40 -2.72 0.18
C ASP A 50 -3.45 -1.70 0.81
N GLY A 51 -2.62 -2.13 1.77
CA GLY A 51 -1.59 -1.27 2.35
C GLY A 51 -0.47 -0.86 1.39
N PHE A 52 -0.21 -1.63 0.31
CA PHE A 52 0.71 -1.19 -0.75
C PHE A 52 0.05 -0.12 -1.64
N ILE A 53 -1.22 -0.30 -1.99
CA ILE A 53 -1.98 0.67 -2.78
C ILE A 53 -2.11 2.00 -2.03
N ALA A 54 -2.40 1.95 -0.72
CA ALA A 54 -2.49 3.13 0.14
C ALA A 54 -1.21 3.98 0.09
N GLU A 55 -0.03 3.34 0.20
CA GLU A 55 1.25 4.05 0.13
C GLU A 55 1.49 4.69 -1.24
N VAL A 56 1.18 3.99 -2.34
CA VAL A 56 1.37 4.55 -3.69
C VAL A 56 0.45 5.76 -3.91
N ILE A 57 -0.78 5.71 -3.38
CA ILE A 57 -1.72 6.85 -3.45
C ILE A 57 -1.22 8.01 -2.58
N GLU A 58 -0.77 7.75 -1.36
CA GLU A 58 -0.20 8.75 -0.46
C GLU A 58 0.99 9.47 -1.09
N ASP A 59 1.93 8.72 -1.67
CA ASP A 59 3.08 9.27 -2.39
C ASP A 59 2.62 10.14 -3.56
N HIS A 60 1.63 9.68 -4.35
CA HIS A 60 1.09 10.45 -5.47
C HIS A 60 0.46 11.77 -5.00
N ILE A 61 -0.34 11.74 -3.93
CA ILE A 61 -0.97 12.94 -3.36
C ILE A 61 0.11 13.93 -2.93
N ARG A 62 1.10 13.50 -2.14
CA ARG A 62 2.13 14.40 -1.62
C ARG A 62 3.03 14.97 -2.70
N ASP A 63 3.39 14.18 -3.71
CA ASP A 63 4.31 14.63 -4.76
C ASP A 63 3.65 15.48 -5.84
N HIS A 64 2.33 15.38 -6.03
CA HIS A 64 1.62 16.09 -7.11
C HIS A 64 0.60 17.12 -6.63
N MET A 65 0.17 17.04 -5.37
CA MET A 65 -0.84 17.95 -4.82
C MET A 65 -0.29 18.94 -3.81
N VAL A 66 0.87 18.67 -3.21
CA VAL A 66 1.52 19.56 -2.24
C VAL A 66 2.70 20.28 -2.91
N ASP A 67 2.70 21.61 -2.82
CA ASP A 67 3.87 22.41 -3.17
C ASP A 67 4.86 22.38 -1.99
N PRO A 68 6.10 21.91 -2.16
CA PRO A 68 7.08 21.82 -1.09
C PRO A 68 7.48 23.19 -0.49
N ASP A 69 7.28 24.28 -1.22
CA ASP A 69 7.58 25.64 -0.75
C ASP A 69 6.37 26.33 -0.11
N ALA A 70 5.20 25.67 -0.08
CA ALA A 70 3.99 26.22 0.52
C ALA A 70 4.06 26.26 2.05
N PRO A 71 3.50 27.31 2.68
CA PRO A 71 3.35 27.39 4.13
C PRO A 71 2.61 26.19 4.74
N ASP A 72 2.85 25.92 6.02
CA ASP A 72 2.18 24.82 6.74
C ASP A 72 0.65 25.05 6.90
N ASP A 73 0.19 26.31 6.88
CA ASP A 73 -1.22 26.68 6.93
C ASP A 73 -1.89 26.71 5.54
N ASP A 74 -1.18 26.28 4.49
CA ASP A 74 -1.73 26.19 3.14
C ASP A 74 -2.92 25.22 3.09
N THR A 75 -4.05 25.72 2.57
CA THR A 75 -5.32 24.97 2.52
C THR A 75 -5.22 23.73 1.63
N ARG A 76 -4.42 23.77 0.57
CA ARG A 76 -4.23 22.63 -0.35
C ARG A 76 -3.41 21.54 0.32
N ARG A 77 -2.41 21.89 1.11
CA ARG A 77 -1.64 20.94 1.93
C ARG A 77 -2.51 20.27 2.98
N GLN A 78 -3.37 21.02 3.67
CA GLN A 78 -4.33 20.45 4.64
C GLN A 78 -5.31 19.48 3.96
N ALA A 79 -5.87 19.85 2.82
CA ALA A 79 -6.76 18.97 2.05
C ALA A 79 -6.06 17.70 1.55
N ALA A 80 -4.78 17.80 1.16
CA ALA A 80 -3.98 16.64 0.75
C ALA A 80 -3.79 15.64 1.90
N GLU A 81 -3.46 16.11 3.11
CA GLU A 81 -3.33 15.23 4.28
C GLU A 81 -4.67 14.63 4.73
N GLU A 82 -5.79 15.35 4.58
CA GLU A 82 -7.13 14.78 4.81
C GLU A 82 -7.42 13.62 3.84
N LEU A 83 -7.09 13.77 2.55
CA LEU A 83 -7.24 12.69 1.57
C LEU A 83 -6.36 11.49 1.92
N VAL A 84 -5.13 11.71 2.36
CA VAL A 84 -4.24 10.63 2.83
C VAL A 84 -4.89 9.90 4.01
N ALA A 85 -5.43 10.62 4.99
CA ALA A 85 -6.11 10.00 6.14
C ALA A 85 -7.32 9.17 5.71
N ILE A 86 -8.12 9.64 4.75
CA ILE A 86 -9.25 8.89 4.17
C ILE A 86 -8.74 7.61 3.49
N VAL A 87 -7.69 7.69 2.67
CA VAL A 87 -7.11 6.53 2.00
C VAL A 87 -6.73 5.45 3.02
N HIS A 88 -6.04 5.80 4.10
CA HIS A 88 -5.66 4.85 5.16
C HIS A 88 -6.87 4.29 5.94
N ALA A 89 -7.98 5.03 6.03
CA ALA A 89 -9.19 4.55 6.70
C ALA A 89 -9.94 3.48 5.89
N TYR A 90 -9.82 3.51 4.56
CA TYR A 90 -10.53 2.59 3.66
C TYR A 90 -9.64 1.48 3.09
N LEU A 91 -8.33 1.67 3.05
CA LEU A 91 -7.34 0.69 2.60
C LEU A 91 -6.49 0.23 3.78
N THR A 92 -7.04 -0.71 4.56
CA THR A 92 -6.39 -1.36 5.72
C THR A 92 -5.99 -2.79 5.44
#